data_AF-A0A5J4QB75-F1
#
_entry.id   AF-A0A5J4QB75-F1
#
_cell.length_a   1.000
_cell.length_b   1.000
_cell.length_c   1.000
_cell.angle_alpha   90.00
_cell.angle_beta   90.00
_cell.angle_gamma   90.00
#
_symmetry.space_group_name_H-M   'P 1'
#
loop_
_entity.id
_entity.type
_entity.pdbx_description
1 polymer ?
#
loop_
_entity_poly.entity_id
_entity_poly.type
_entity_poly.pdbx_seq_one_letter_code
_entity_poly.pdbx_strand_id
1 'polypeptide(L)' 'PETGDNESFMTTAQILNYLKTYNVIQLSEKRMGEALHKAGFERVQKRINSKNPVYGYRIREVSPNPFLNRV' A
#
# COMPACT_ATOMS: atom_id res chain seq x y z
N PRO A 1 0.18 18.79 -14.70
CA PRO A 1 0.60 19.29 -13.37
C PRO A 1 -0.53 19.11 -12.35
N GLU A 2 -0.52 18.00 -11.62
CA GLU A 2 -1.37 17.78 -10.45
C GLU A 2 -0.50 17.22 -9.32
N THR A 3 0.49 18.02 -8.95
CA THR A 3 1.31 17.81 -7.76
C THR A 3 0.57 18.52 -6.62
N GLY A 4 -0.21 17.77 -5.86
CA GLY A 4 -0.96 18.31 -4.74
C GLY A 4 -1.30 17.18 -3.78
N ASP A 5 -0.59 17.16 -2.66
CA ASP A 5 -0.89 16.53 -1.37
C ASP A 5 -2.10 15.56 -1.29
N ASN A 6 -1.93 14.44 -0.56
CA ASN A 6 -2.99 13.60 0.07
C ASN A 6 -3.30 12.19 -0.50
N GLU A 7 -2.37 11.49 -1.15
CA GLU A 7 -2.59 10.11 -1.65
C GLU A 7 -1.94 9.00 -0.80
N SER A 8 -1.84 9.17 0.53
CA SER A 8 -1.47 8.06 1.42
C SER A 8 -2.64 7.08 1.56
N PHE A 9 -3.06 6.44 0.48
CA PHE A 9 -4.09 5.41 0.47
C PHE A 9 -3.67 4.29 -0.49
N MET A 10 -3.42 3.10 0.06
CA MET A 10 -3.18 1.92 -0.73
C MET A 10 -4.07 0.77 -0.27
N THR A 11 -4.61 0.03 -1.23
CA THR A 11 -5.28 -1.24 -0.97
C THR A 11 -4.27 -2.35 -0.70
N THR A 12 -4.69 -3.43 -0.05
CA THR A 12 -3.85 -4.61 0.16
C THR A 12 -3.26 -5.13 -1.15
N ALA A 13 -4.06 -5.13 -2.23
CA ALA A 13 -3.61 -5.57 -3.55
C ALA A 13 -2.51 -4.66 -4.15
N GLN A 14 -2.63 -3.35 -4.00
CA GLN A 14 -1.60 -2.40 -4.45
C GLN A 14 -0.29 -2.59 -3.66
N ILE A 15 -0.38 -2.74 -2.34
CA ILE A 15 0.78 -2.99 -1.47
C ILE A 15 1.47 -4.30 -1.86
N LEU A 16 0.69 -5.36 -2.08
CA LEU A 16 1.22 -6.64 -2.55
C LEU A 16 1.91 -6.53 -3.89
N ASN A 17 1.29 -5.84 -4.86
CA ASN A 17 1.85 -5.69 -6.19
C ASN A 17 3.18 -4.94 -6.16
N TYR A 18 3.27 -3.86 -5.36
CA TYR A 18 4.51 -3.14 -5.11
C TYR A 18 5.58 -4.07 -4.51
N LEU A 19 5.27 -4.77 -3.42
CA LEU A 19 6.24 -5.64 -2.73
C LEU A 19 6.64 -6.87 -3.55
N LYS A 20 5.77 -7.36 -4.45
CA LYS A 20 6.05 -8.50 -5.33
C LYS A 20 7.21 -8.23 -6.29
N THR A 21 7.47 -6.96 -6.63
CA THR A 21 8.64 -6.58 -7.43
C THR A 21 9.97 -6.71 -6.67
N TYR A 22 9.93 -6.72 -5.34
CA TYR A 22 11.12 -6.77 -4.48
C TYR A 22 11.31 -8.11 -3.75
N ASN A 23 10.32 -9.01 -3.78
CA ASN A 23 10.35 -10.28 -3.08
C ASN A 23 10.12 -11.47 -4.01
N VAL A 24 10.90 -12.54 -3.82
CA VAL A 24 10.74 -13.82 -4.52
C VAL A 24 9.58 -14.66 -3.93
N ILE A 25 9.17 -14.33 -2.70
CA ILE A 25 8.14 -15.07 -1.95
C ILE A 25 6.74 -14.57 -2.32
N GLN A 26 5.80 -15.51 -2.50
CA GLN A 26 4.38 -15.19 -2.71
C GLN A 26 3.78 -14.61 -1.41
N LEU A 27 3.43 -13.33 -1.45
CA LEU A 27 2.74 -12.65 -0.37
C LEU A 27 1.22 -12.86 -0.52
N SER A 28 0.51 -13.11 0.59
CA SER A 28 -0.94 -13.30 0.58
C SER A 28 -1.69 -12.09 1.14
N GLU A 29 -2.86 -11.79 0.56
CA GLU A 29 -3.72 -10.67 1.00
C GLU A 29 -4.11 -10.77 2.48
N LYS A 30 -4.46 -11.98 2.93
CA LYS A 30 -4.82 -12.21 4.32
C LYS A 30 -3.67 -11.89 5.27
N ARG A 31 -2.48 -12.45 5.02
CA ARG A 31 -1.30 -12.22 5.87
C ARG A 31 -0.85 -10.77 5.82
N MET A 32 -0.93 -10.14 4.66
CA MET A 32 -0.61 -8.72 4.51
C MET A 32 -1.56 -7.85 5.34
N GLY A 33 -2.87 -8.08 5.26
CA GLY A 33 -3.85 -7.36 6.07
C GLY A 33 -3.61 -7.54 7.58
N GLU A 34 -3.32 -8.76 8.04
CA GLU A 34 -2.98 -9.04 9.43
C GLU A 34 -1.67 -8.37 9.87
N ALA A 35 -0.65 -8.36 9.01
CA ALA A 35 0.63 -7.71 9.28
C ALA A 35 0.47 -6.18 9.41
N LEU A 36 -0.29 -5.56 8.51
CA LEU A 36 -0.59 -4.14 8.56
C LEU A 36 -1.39 -3.77 9.82
N HIS A 37 -2.37 -4.59 10.18
CA HIS A 37 -3.13 -4.42 11.43
C HIS A 37 -2.22 -4.51 12.67
N LYS A 38 -1.36 -5.53 12.75
CA LYS A 38 -0.41 -5.71 13.86
C LYS A 38 0.64 -4.60 13.94
N ALA A 39 1.02 -4.03 12.80
CA ALA A 39 1.95 -2.89 12.74
C ALA A 39 1.28 -1.54 13.08
N GLY A 40 -0.03 -1.52 13.35
CA GLY A 40 -0.75 -0.31 13.75
C GLY A 40 -1.17 0.58 12.57
N PHE A 41 -1.18 0.05 11.34
CA PHE A 41 -1.69 0.82 10.19
C PHE A 41 -3.20 0.97 10.26
N GLU A 42 -3.64 2.22 10.14
CA GLU A 42 -5.06 2.56 10.11
C GLU A 42 -5.71 2.05 8.82
N ARG A 43 -6.80 1.28 8.97
CA ARG A 43 -7.64 0.85 7.85
C ARG A 43 -8.69 1.92 7.60
N VAL A 44 -8.66 2.49 6.40
CA VAL A 44 -9.58 3.56 5.98
C VAL A 44 -10.44 3.10 4.80
N GLN A 45 -11.66 3.63 4.74
CA GLN A 45 -12.60 3.37 3.66
C GLN A 45 -12.66 4.60 2.75
N LYS A 46 -12.36 4.46 1.46
CA LYS A 46 -12.40 5.54 0.48
C LYS A 46 -13.33 5.18 -0.66
N ARG A 47 -14.19 6.12 -1.07
CA ARG A 47 -15.02 5.95 -2.27
C ARG A 47 -14.19 6.36 -3.48
N ILE A 48 -13.85 5.39 -4.32
CA ILE A 48 -13.14 5.64 -5.58
C ILE A 48 -14.19 5.56 -6.70
N ASN A 49 -14.26 6.58 -7.55
CA ASN A 49 -15.15 6.64 -8.72
C ASN A 49 -16.66 6.46 -8.42
N SER A 50 -17.12 6.93 -7.25
CA SER A 50 -18.54 7.05 -6.86
C SER A 50 -19.40 5.78 -6.86
N LYS A 51 -18.89 4.59 -7.18
CA LYS A 51 -19.70 3.36 -7.25
C LYS A 51 -19.52 2.42 -6.07
N ASN A 52 -18.30 2.18 -5.59
CA ASN A 52 -18.06 1.23 -4.50
C ASN A 52 -17.05 1.79 -3.48
N PRO A 53 -17.31 1.63 -2.17
CA PRO A 53 -16.30 1.92 -1.17
C PRO A 53 -15.18 0.87 -1.25
N VAL A 54 -13.94 1.35 -1.26
CA VAL A 54 -12.73 0.53 -1.25
C VAL A 54 -12.08 0.65 0.11
N TYR A 55 -11.66 -0.49 0.67
CA TYR A 55 -10.87 -0.52 1.90
C TYR A 55 -9.39 -0.50 1.58
N GLY A 56 -8.64 0.34 2.29
CA GLY A 56 -7.20 0.40 2.18
C GLY A 56 -6.58 0.91 3.47
N TYR A 57 -5.31 1.27 3.39
CA TYR A 57 -4.50 1.70 4.52
C TYR A 57 -3.86 3.04 4.22
N ARG A 58 -3.59 3.81 5.28
CA ARG A 58 -2.86 5.08 5.18
C ARG A 58 -1.37 4.86 4.92
N ILE A 59 -1.04 4.46 3.69
CA ILE A 59 0.31 4.05 3.26
C ILE A 59 0.65 4.74 1.96
N ARG A 60 1.94 5.06 1.77
CA ARG A 60 2.49 5.56 0.51
C ARG A 60 3.64 4.67 0.05
N GLU A 61 3.78 4.53 -1.25
CA GLU A 61 4.96 3.90 -1.83
C GLU A 61 6.19 4.77 -1.55
N VAL A 62 7.32 4.12 -1.28
CA VAL A 62 8.60 4.81 -1.14
C VAL A 62 9.35 4.66 -2.46
N SER A 63 9.64 5.78 -3.12
CA SER A 63 10.42 5.85 -4.36
C SER A 63 11.34 7.08 -4.33
N PRO A 64 12.64 6.94 -4.67
CA PRO A 64 13.34 5.69 -4.95
C PRO A 64 13.47 4.80 -3.70
N ASN A 65 13.60 3.48 -3.88
CA ASN A 65 13.69 2.54 -2.76
C ASN A 65 14.96 2.85 -1.92
N PRO A 66 14.81 3.23 -0.64
CA PRO A 66 15.92 3.70 0.18
C PRO A 66 16.92 2.57 0.53
N PHE A 67 16.56 1.31 0.29
CA PHE A 67 17.41 0.14 0.56
C PHE A 67 18.12 -0.39 -0.68
N LEU A 68 17.76 0.08 -1.88
CA LEU A 68 18.43 -0.33 -3.13
C LEU A 68 19.64 0.54 -3.49
N ASN A 69 19.79 1.71 -2.87
CA ASN A 69 21.02 2.52 -2.94
C ASN A 69 21.99 2.13 -1.83
N ARG A 70 22.48 0.88 -1.88
CA ARG A 70 23.71 0.51 -1.18
C ARG A 70 24.84 0.54 -2.21
N VAL A 71 25.28 1.75 -2.54
CA VAL A 71 26.54 2.04 -3.25
C VAL A 71 27.39 2.94 -2.37
#